data_AF-A0A9D6PLY6-F1
#
_entry.id   AF-A0A9D6PLY6-F1
#
_cell.length_a   1.000
_cell.length_b   1.000
_cell.length_c   1.000
_cell.angle_alpha   90.00
_cell.angle_beta   90.00
_cell.angle_gamma   90.00
#
_symmetry.space_group_name_H-M   'P 1'
#
loop_
_entity.id
_entity.type
_entity.pdbx_description
1 polymer ?
#
loop_
_entity_poly.entity_id
_entity_poly.type
_entity_poly.pdbx_seq_one_letter_code
_entity_poly.pdbx_strand_id
1 'polypeptide(L)'
;METLNPAQVKFFEETPCVVLSAIKSAMKWQEWLLDSITLMVSRETPSQPFVNLVSFQSGKTLYSVSISAESISQLSQKPNFGIVSPDMGAELMVETAMVKREPLDSTGLFYQGISFFSQGDFQCAGEIFEKLFKKVPEFPRASNLRGLCLRMTNRFQEAEQAYLHEIEINPRFPDAFCNLGVLYRKTNRDTMARMMFEKSLECDQFYFNALLQFSKLLMDTEGINSKLLSSINFRLLTLNANIPAALEHLVSLSYKGGMLFSEYSDRIRAESGILGNPAILPLMKRIEIFRLNGAFLAAGHGFIHLLERAESHPSIFNFILHWVAQRLKEIQKLLPNFMKESWERTQKDLFKRWPTVIEQDISEIPSLRKKLDALNPVTFFSLVLEEIFLDGQVTKEEGELIFRLKNALRIDETTYKKLLSEAKKQSEGHNLADEARDFDPRRLCKKLVALVGRDGKIEQSERTLLKVAGESLEIPLQELEAMLSEQCP
;
A
#
# COMPACT_ATOMS: atom_id res chain seq x y z
N MET A 1 -4.87 -39.89 -2.08
CA MET A 1 -5.36 -38.69 -2.79
C MET A 1 -6.85 -38.91 -3.00
N GLU A 2 -7.70 -38.18 -2.27
CA GLU A 2 -9.15 -38.29 -2.40
C GLU A 2 -9.58 -37.62 -3.73
N THR A 3 -10.24 -38.37 -4.60
CA THR A 3 -10.83 -37.88 -5.85
C THR A 3 -11.99 -36.93 -5.53
N LEU A 4 -12.01 -35.70 -6.07
CA LEU A 4 -13.24 -34.90 -6.01
C LEU A 4 -14.32 -35.64 -6.82
N ASN A 5 -15.50 -35.76 -6.21
CA ASN A 5 -16.70 -36.18 -6.90
C ASN A 5 -17.11 -35.04 -7.85
N PRO A 6 -17.49 -35.30 -9.12
CA PRO A 6 -18.05 -34.30 -10.03
C PRO A 6 -19.11 -33.37 -9.42
N ALA A 7 -19.81 -33.82 -8.38
CA ALA A 7 -20.75 -33.02 -7.57
C ALA A 7 -20.13 -31.79 -6.85
N GLN A 8 -18.80 -31.67 -6.78
CA GLN A 8 -18.08 -30.60 -6.08
C GLN A 8 -17.66 -29.45 -7.00
N VAL A 9 -17.75 -29.61 -8.32
CA VAL A 9 -17.66 -28.47 -9.25
C VAL A 9 -19.09 -28.06 -9.59
N LYS A 10 -19.52 -26.88 -9.11
CA LYS A 10 -20.87 -26.36 -9.39
C LYS A 10 -20.79 -25.29 -10.46
N PHE A 11 -21.51 -25.54 -11.55
CA PHE A 11 -21.76 -24.56 -12.59
C PHE A 11 -23.02 -23.79 -12.21
N PHE A 12 -22.85 -22.56 -11.73
CA PHE A 12 -23.97 -21.63 -11.58
C PHE A 12 -24.21 -20.96 -12.93
N GLU A 13 -25.47 -20.67 -13.27
CA GLU A 13 -25.92 -20.26 -14.62
C GLU A 13 -25.12 -19.05 -15.20
N GLU A 14 -24.51 -18.22 -14.35
CA GLU A 14 -23.72 -17.06 -14.78
C GLU A 14 -22.21 -17.12 -14.47
N THR A 15 -21.73 -17.99 -13.56
CA THR A 15 -20.29 -18.10 -13.22
C THR A 15 -19.92 -19.51 -12.75
N PRO A 16 -18.91 -20.18 -13.33
CA PRO A 16 -18.43 -21.45 -12.79
C PRO A 16 -17.70 -21.24 -11.45
N CYS A 17 -18.06 -22.03 -10.44
CA CYS A 17 -17.39 -22.03 -9.15
C CYS A 17 -16.85 -23.43 -8.85
N VAL A 18 -15.61 -23.48 -8.37
CA VAL A 18 -15.02 -24.71 -7.83
C VAL A 18 -15.32 -24.72 -6.33
N VAL A 19 -16.23 -25.59 -5.90
CA VAL A 19 -16.51 -25.81 -4.48
C VAL A 19 -15.50 -26.83 -3.97
N LEU A 20 -14.56 -26.39 -3.15
CA LEU A 20 -13.68 -27.32 -2.48
C LEU A 20 -14.45 -27.86 -1.28
N SER A 21 -15.08 -29.03 -1.39
CA SER A 21 -15.76 -29.64 -0.25
C SER A 21 -14.81 -30.53 0.57
N ALA A 22 -15.02 -30.59 1.88
CA ALA A 22 -14.21 -31.27 2.88
C ALA A 22 -12.70 -31.03 2.69
N ILE A 23 -12.25 -29.81 2.98
CA ILE A 23 -10.83 -29.52 3.18
C ILE A 23 -10.37 -30.33 4.42
N LYS A 24 -9.94 -31.59 4.23
CA LYS A 24 -9.06 -32.28 5.19
C LYS A 24 -7.64 -31.74 5.05
N SER A 25 -7.48 -30.42 4.92
CA SER A 25 -6.16 -29.79 4.93
C SER A 25 -5.84 -29.33 6.34
N ALA A 26 -4.55 -29.31 6.68
CA ALA A 26 -4.09 -28.72 7.93
C ALA A 26 -4.39 -27.20 8.00
N MET A 27 -4.65 -26.56 6.86
CA MET A 27 -4.78 -25.12 6.71
C MET A 27 -6.27 -24.72 6.75
N LYS A 28 -6.62 -23.74 7.59
CA LYS A 28 -8.01 -23.28 7.77
C LYS A 28 -8.43 -22.38 6.60
N TRP A 29 -9.73 -22.30 6.32
CA TRP A 29 -10.26 -21.42 5.25
C TRP A 29 -9.80 -19.96 5.36
N GLN A 30 -9.67 -19.44 6.58
CA GLN A 30 -9.16 -18.10 6.83
C GLN A 30 -7.72 -17.89 6.33
N GLU A 31 -6.89 -18.92 6.39
CA GLU A 31 -5.48 -18.86 5.95
C GLU A 31 -5.40 -18.89 4.42
N TRP A 32 -6.32 -19.58 3.75
CA TRP A 32 -6.43 -19.62 2.29
C TRP A 32 -6.81 -18.29 1.66
N LEU A 33 -7.68 -17.53 2.34
CA LEU A 33 -8.04 -16.18 1.92
C LEU A 33 -6.85 -15.22 2.02
N LEU A 34 -5.86 -15.56 2.85
CA LEU A 34 -4.65 -14.76 3.06
C LEU A 34 -3.48 -15.19 2.17
N ASP A 35 -3.43 -16.43 1.71
CA ASP A 35 -2.41 -16.87 0.76
C ASP A 35 -2.73 -16.35 -0.65
N SER A 36 -1.73 -16.06 -1.47
CA SER A 36 -1.92 -15.85 -2.91
C SER A 36 -1.86 -17.21 -3.59
N ILE A 37 -2.95 -17.66 -4.19
CA ILE A 37 -3.07 -19.01 -4.78
C ILE A 37 -3.45 -18.90 -6.26
N THR A 38 -3.39 -20.01 -7.00
CA THR A 38 -3.91 -20.09 -8.37
C THR A 38 -4.29 -21.51 -8.73
N LEU A 39 -5.19 -21.65 -9.69
CA LEU A 39 -5.63 -22.93 -10.24
C LEU A 39 -4.89 -23.22 -11.55
N MET A 40 -4.23 -24.36 -11.62
CA MET A 40 -3.46 -24.78 -12.79
C MET A 40 -3.78 -26.21 -13.18
N VAL A 41 -3.99 -26.46 -14.47
CA VAL A 41 -4.06 -27.82 -14.99
C VAL A 41 -2.63 -28.39 -15.09
N SER A 42 -2.36 -29.54 -14.48
CA SER A 42 -1.19 -30.35 -14.82
C SER A 42 -1.63 -31.61 -15.58
N ARG A 43 -0.80 -32.07 -16.52
CA ARG A 43 -1.03 -33.29 -17.29
C ARG A 43 0.16 -34.22 -17.07
N GLU A 44 0.09 -35.04 -16.02
CA GLU A 44 1.06 -36.13 -15.85
C GLU A 44 0.82 -37.24 -16.88
N THR A 45 -0.45 -37.48 -17.26
CA THR A 45 -0.82 -38.36 -18.40
C THR A 45 -1.96 -37.74 -19.22
N PRO A 46 -2.07 -38.05 -20.54
CA PRO A 46 -3.14 -37.50 -21.40
C PRO A 46 -4.56 -37.89 -20.97
N SER A 47 -4.72 -38.99 -20.23
CA SER A 47 -6.01 -39.60 -19.88
C SER A 47 -6.61 -39.11 -18.56
N GLN A 48 -5.80 -38.54 -17.66
CA GLN A 48 -6.27 -38.06 -16.35
C GLN A 48 -5.58 -36.73 -16.01
N PRO A 49 -6.14 -35.61 -16.46
CA PRO A 49 -5.62 -34.29 -16.12
C PRO A 49 -6.02 -33.89 -14.69
N PHE A 50 -5.10 -33.19 -14.01
CA PHE A 50 -5.31 -32.70 -12.66
C PHE A 50 -5.50 -31.19 -12.66
N VAL A 51 -6.41 -30.69 -11.83
CA VAL A 51 -6.40 -29.28 -11.42
C VAL A 51 -5.70 -29.19 -10.08
N ASN A 52 -4.62 -28.43 -10.07
CA ASN A 52 -3.80 -28.15 -8.92
C ASN A 52 -4.12 -26.77 -8.44
N LEU A 53 -4.25 -26.65 -7.13
CA LEU A 53 -4.17 -25.38 -6.47
C LEU A 53 -2.77 -25.18 -5.93
N VAL A 54 -2.14 -24.09 -6.33
CA VAL A 54 -0.75 -23.79 -5.98
C VAL A 54 -0.69 -22.51 -5.17
N SER A 55 0.07 -22.53 -4.09
CA SER A 55 0.43 -21.34 -3.31
C SER A 55 1.61 -20.65 -3.98
N PHE A 56 1.46 -19.37 -4.33
CA PHE A 56 2.58 -18.57 -4.82
C PHE A 56 3.59 -18.26 -3.73
N GLN A 57 3.14 -18.19 -2.48
CA GLN A 57 4.01 -17.91 -1.35
C GLN A 57 5.01 -19.06 -1.12
N SER A 58 4.53 -20.31 -1.17
CA SER A 58 5.37 -21.49 -0.93
C SER A 58 5.88 -22.16 -2.20
N GLY A 59 5.31 -21.84 -3.37
CA GLY A 59 5.52 -22.57 -4.62
C GLY A 59 4.98 -24.00 -4.61
N LYS A 60 4.30 -24.42 -3.53
CA LYS A 60 3.82 -25.81 -3.36
C LYS A 60 2.41 -25.96 -3.89
N THR A 61 2.15 -27.16 -4.42
CA THR A 61 0.78 -27.61 -4.66
C THR A 61 0.11 -27.86 -3.31
N LEU A 62 -0.88 -27.04 -2.99
CA LEU A 62 -1.67 -27.16 -1.77
C LEU A 62 -2.69 -28.29 -1.88
N TYR A 63 -3.25 -28.45 -3.08
CA TYR A 63 -4.28 -29.44 -3.37
C TYR A 63 -4.24 -29.85 -4.83
N SER A 64 -4.60 -31.09 -5.13
CA SER A 64 -4.64 -31.62 -6.50
C SER A 64 -5.84 -32.53 -6.67
N VAL A 65 -6.50 -32.42 -7.81
CA VAL A 65 -7.74 -33.14 -8.10
C VAL A 65 -7.74 -33.62 -9.53
N SER A 66 -7.99 -34.91 -9.73
CA SER A 66 -8.31 -35.47 -11.04
C SER A 66 -9.70 -34.99 -11.50
N ILE A 67 -9.78 -34.35 -12.66
CA ILE A 67 -11.06 -33.96 -13.27
C ILE A 67 -11.17 -34.49 -14.70
N SER A 68 -12.39 -34.58 -15.23
CA SER A 68 -12.59 -35.05 -16.61
C SER A 68 -12.11 -34.00 -17.63
N ALA A 69 -11.75 -34.46 -18.83
CA ALA A 69 -11.38 -33.56 -19.93
C ALA A 69 -12.53 -32.62 -20.33
N GLU A 70 -13.78 -33.07 -20.21
CA GLU A 70 -14.97 -32.26 -20.46
C GLU A 70 -15.09 -31.12 -19.44
N SER A 71 -14.90 -31.40 -18.15
CA SER A 71 -14.90 -30.37 -17.11
C SER A 71 -13.77 -29.35 -17.31
N ILE A 72 -12.59 -29.78 -17.75
CA ILE A 72 -11.50 -28.85 -18.13
C ILE A 72 -11.92 -27.96 -19.29
N SER A 73 -12.59 -28.51 -20.30
CA SER A 73 -13.05 -27.73 -21.45
C SER A 73 -14.09 -26.69 -21.02
N GLN A 74 -15.02 -27.04 -20.13
CA GLN A 74 -16.02 -26.12 -19.59
C GLN A 74 -15.40 -25.03 -18.73
N LEU A 75 -14.46 -25.38 -17.85
CA LEU A 75 -13.66 -24.39 -17.11
C LEU A 75 -12.84 -23.55 -18.10
N SER A 76 -12.31 -24.19 -19.14
CA SER A 76 -11.62 -23.63 -20.31
C SER A 76 -12.16 -22.30 -20.82
N GLN A 77 -13.48 -22.27 -20.93
CA GLN A 77 -14.26 -21.24 -21.60
C GLN A 77 -14.57 -20.02 -20.72
N LYS A 78 -14.14 -20.02 -19.45
CA LYS A 78 -14.54 -19.02 -18.48
C LYS A 78 -13.30 -18.31 -17.93
N PRO A 79 -13.32 -16.98 -17.81
CA PRO A 79 -12.10 -16.22 -17.54
C PRO A 79 -11.64 -16.33 -16.08
N ASN A 80 -12.55 -16.65 -15.14
CA ASN A 80 -12.24 -16.73 -13.72
C ASN A 80 -13.20 -17.68 -12.99
N PHE A 81 -12.74 -18.23 -11.86
CA PHE A 81 -13.51 -19.14 -11.01
C PHE A 81 -13.56 -18.64 -9.59
N GLY A 82 -14.68 -18.90 -8.93
CA GLY A 82 -14.81 -18.77 -7.49
C GLY A 82 -14.29 -20.01 -6.77
N ILE A 83 -13.46 -19.84 -5.73
CA ILE A 83 -13.14 -20.89 -4.76
C ILE A 83 -14.02 -20.71 -3.53
N VAL A 84 -14.71 -21.77 -3.09
CA VAL A 84 -15.71 -21.73 -2.00
C VAL A 84 -15.46 -22.79 -0.94
N SER A 85 -15.71 -22.45 0.34
CA SER A 85 -15.58 -23.32 1.52
C SER A 85 -16.61 -24.47 1.56
N PRO A 86 -16.28 -25.65 2.13
CA PRO A 86 -17.19 -26.79 2.26
C PRO A 86 -18.41 -26.64 3.16
N ASP A 87 -18.34 -25.81 4.21
CA ASP A 87 -19.30 -25.80 5.34
C ASP A 87 -20.64 -25.12 4.98
N MET A 88 -21.05 -25.30 3.73
CA MET A 88 -22.28 -24.86 3.12
C MET A 88 -23.42 -25.75 3.64
N GLY A 89 -24.07 -25.31 4.73
CA GLY A 89 -25.45 -25.75 5.00
C GLY A 89 -26.36 -25.38 3.82
N ALA A 90 -27.31 -26.25 3.49
CA ALA A 90 -28.11 -26.19 2.25
C ALA A 90 -28.99 -24.93 2.07
N GLU A 91 -29.03 -24.02 3.03
CA GLU A 91 -29.79 -22.75 2.96
C GLU A 91 -28.93 -21.49 3.18
N LEU A 92 -27.61 -21.60 3.43
CA LEU A 92 -26.77 -20.40 3.50
C LEU A 92 -26.26 -20.03 2.09
N MET A 93 -26.92 -19.00 1.59
CA MET A 93 -26.75 -18.31 0.34
C MET A 93 -25.27 -18.00 0.02
N VAL A 94 -25.01 -17.81 -1.27
CA VAL A 94 -23.78 -17.31 -1.90
C VAL A 94 -23.12 -16.13 -1.14
N GLU A 95 -23.86 -15.46 -0.27
CA GLU A 95 -23.49 -14.33 0.58
C GLU A 95 -22.46 -14.62 1.70
N THR A 96 -22.26 -15.87 2.13
CA THR A 96 -21.23 -16.21 3.16
C THR A 96 -20.04 -16.99 2.62
N ALA A 97 -20.09 -17.40 1.34
CA ALA A 97 -18.92 -17.91 0.65
C ALA A 97 -17.94 -16.75 0.42
N MET A 98 -16.81 -16.74 1.14
CA MET A 98 -15.72 -15.81 0.82
C MET A 98 -15.09 -16.25 -0.50
N VAL A 99 -15.72 -15.88 -1.61
CA VAL A 99 -15.32 -16.31 -2.95
C VAL A 99 -13.97 -15.70 -3.27
N LYS A 100 -13.00 -16.55 -3.64
CA LYS A 100 -11.73 -16.11 -4.21
C LYS A 100 -11.77 -16.21 -5.73
N ARG A 101 -11.37 -15.17 -6.46
CA ARG A 101 -11.35 -15.14 -7.93
C ARG A 101 -9.96 -15.52 -8.44
N GLU A 102 -9.87 -16.61 -9.20
CA GLU A 102 -8.60 -17.02 -9.83
C GLU A 102 -8.78 -17.39 -11.31
N PRO A 103 -7.85 -17.00 -12.20
CA PRO A 103 -7.78 -17.54 -13.56
C PRO A 103 -7.34 -19.01 -13.52
N LEU A 104 -7.81 -19.80 -14.48
CA LEU A 104 -7.34 -21.17 -14.69
C LEU A 104 -6.28 -21.19 -15.78
N ASP A 105 -5.08 -21.71 -15.49
CA ASP A 105 -4.17 -22.14 -16.54
C ASP A 105 -4.60 -23.50 -17.09
N SER A 106 -5.26 -23.50 -18.24
CA SER A 106 -5.62 -24.74 -18.95
C SER A 106 -4.48 -25.34 -19.78
N THR A 107 -3.40 -24.58 -19.97
CA THR A 107 -2.28 -24.97 -20.83
C THR A 107 -1.30 -25.90 -20.13
N GLY A 108 -1.16 -25.76 -18.81
CA GLY A 108 -0.17 -26.45 -17.98
C GLY A 108 1.26 -25.97 -18.16
N LEU A 109 1.50 -25.01 -19.07
CA LEU A 109 2.81 -24.41 -19.29
C LEU A 109 3.22 -23.55 -18.09
N PHE A 110 2.26 -22.88 -17.43
CA PHE A 110 2.61 -22.05 -16.28
C PHE A 110 3.11 -22.91 -15.12
N TYR A 111 2.45 -24.04 -14.83
CA TYR A 111 2.90 -25.01 -13.83
C TYR A 111 4.30 -25.55 -14.14
N GLN A 112 4.54 -25.92 -15.40
CA GLN A 112 5.85 -26.39 -15.85
C GLN A 112 6.94 -25.31 -15.69
N GLY A 113 6.64 -24.06 -16.02
CA GLY A 113 7.56 -22.93 -15.88
C GLY A 113 7.92 -22.66 -14.42
N ILE A 114 6.93 -22.69 -13.52
CA ILE A 114 7.15 -22.58 -12.07
C ILE A 114 8.01 -23.74 -11.55
N SER A 115 7.78 -24.96 -12.02
CA SER A 115 8.59 -26.13 -11.65
C SER A 115 10.07 -25.93 -11.98
N PHE A 116 10.40 -25.59 -13.23
CA PHE A 116 11.79 -25.28 -13.62
C PHE A 116 12.36 -24.10 -12.82
N PHE A 117 11.57 -23.04 -12.63
CA PHE A 117 11.99 -21.86 -11.88
C PHE A 117 12.39 -22.23 -10.44
N SER A 118 11.57 -23.05 -9.76
CA SER A 118 11.85 -23.51 -8.39
C SER A 118 13.09 -24.41 -8.27
N GLN A 119 13.49 -25.05 -9.36
CA GLN A 119 14.72 -25.85 -9.44
C GLN A 119 15.95 -24.97 -9.74
N GLY A 120 15.77 -23.68 -10.00
CA GLY A 120 16.83 -22.74 -10.37
C GLY A 120 17.22 -22.80 -11.86
N ASP A 121 16.51 -23.59 -12.67
CA ASP A 121 16.72 -23.64 -14.11
C ASP A 121 15.98 -22.49 -14.81
N PHE A 122 16.55 -21.29 -14.67
CA PHE A 122 15.96 -20.06 -15.22
C PHE A 122 15.94 -20.04 -16.75
N GLN A 123 16.81 -20.80 -17.41
CA GLN A 123 16.85 -20.88 -18.86
C GLN A 123 15.64 -21.67 -19.37
N CYS A 124 15.45 -22.91 -18.88
CA CYS A 124 14.28 -23.71 -19.24
C CYS A 124 12.97 -23.03 -18.81
N ALA A 125 12.93 -22.44 -17.61
CA ALA A 125 11.75 -21.68 -17.16
C ALA A 125 11.41 -20.52 -18.11
N GLY A 126 12.41 -19.75 -18.54
CA GLY A 126 12.23 -18.66 -19.49
C GLY A 126 11.66 -19.13 -20.83
N GLU A 127 12.14 -20.26 -21.36
CA GLU A 127 11.61 -20.86 -22.60
C GLU A 127 10.15 -21.32 -22.46
N ILE A 128 9.78 -21.88 -21.30
CA ILE A 128 8.39 -22.29 -21.04
C ILE A 128 7.48 -21.06 -20.91
N PHE A 129 7.90 -20.01 -20.19
CA PHE A 129 7.12 -18.77 -20.10
C PHE A 129 7.02 -18.04 -21.44
N GLU A 130 8.03 -18.09 -22.30
CA GLU A 130 7.96 -17.59 -23.67
C GLU A 130 6.92 -18.36 -24.50
N LYS A 131 6.87 -19.70 -24.38
CA LYS A 131 5.83 -20.52 -25.04
C LYS A 131 4.44 -20.18 -24.53
N LEU A 132 4.28 -19.99 -23.23
CA LEU A 132 3.01 -19.57 -22.63
C LEU A 132 2.59 -18.20 -23.15
N PHE A 133 3.50 -17.23 -23.14
CA PHE A 133 3.26 -15.88 -23.65
C PHE A 133 2.81 -15.88 -25.11
N LYS A 134 3.46 -16.66 -25.98
CA LYS A 134 3.04 -16.78 -27.40
C LYS A 134 1.64 -17.39 -27.57
N LYS A 135 1.23 -18.26 -26.65
CA LYS A 135 -0.06 -18.95 -26.71
C LYS A 135 -1.19 -18.13 -26.09
N VAL A 136 -0.89 -17.43 -24.99
CA VAL A 136 -1.82 -16.61 -24.22
C VAL A 136 -1.07 -15.34 -23.78
N PRO A 137 -0.99 -14.31 -24.64
CA PRO A 137 -0.20 -13.10 -24.34
C PRO A 137 -0.65 -12.36 -23.08
N GLU A 138 -1.95 -12.40 -22.80
CA GLU A 138 -2.56 -11.74 -21.64
C GLU A 138 -2.60 -12.64 -20.38
N PHE A 139 -1.87 -13.76 -20.38
CA PHE A 139 -1.87 -14.66 -19.22
C PHE A 139 -1.30 -13.92 -17.99
N PRO A 140 -2.05 -13.80 -16.88
CA PRO A 140 -1.61 -13.03 -15.73
C PRO A 140 -0.27 -13.53 -15.18
N ARG A 141 0.64 -12.60 -14.87
CA ARG A 141 1.96 -12.86 -14.25
C ARG A 141 2.98 -13.59 -15.14
N ALA A 142 2.60 -14.08 -16.33
CA ALA A 142 3.53 -14.78 -17.22
C ALA A 142 4.65 -13.86 -17.69
N SER A 143 4.33 -12.63 -18.08
CA SER A 143 5.30 -11.65 -18.58
C SER A 143 6.24 -11.20 -17.47
N ASN A 144 5.75 -11.04 -16.24
CA ASN A 144 6.60 -10.81 -15.07
C ASN A 144 7.57 -11.97 -14.78
N LEU A 145 7.10 -13.23 -14.79
CA LEU A 145 7.96 -14.38 -14.53
C LEU A 145 8.98 -14.61 -15.65
N ARG A 146 8.59 -14.36 -16.91
CA ARG A 146 9.51 -14.29 -18.04
C ARG A 146 10.59 -13.23 -17.81
N GLY A 147 10.20 -12.00 -17.45
CA GLY A 147 11.12 -10.91 -17.12
C GLY A 147 12.07 -11.28 -15.98
N LEU A 148 11.58 -11.99 -14.96
CA LEU A 148 12.38 -12.51 -13.87
C LEU A 148 13.45 -13.51 -14.35
N CYS A 149 13.07 -14.48 -15.18
CA CYS A 149 14.03 -15.43 -15.78
C CYS A 149 15.08 -14.72 -16.65
N LEU A 150 14.66 -13.75 -17.46
CA LEU A 150 15.55 -12.92 -18.30
C LEU A 150 16.53 -12.12 -17.44
N ARG A 151 16.07 -11.52 -16.34
CA ARG A 151 16.92 -10.79 -15.40
C ARG A 151 17.92 -11.72 -14.70
N MET A 152 17.52 -12.93 -14.33
CA MET A 152 18.41 -13.93 -13.71
C MET A 152 19.47 -14.47 -14.70
N THR A 153 19.20 -14.38 -16.00
CA THR A 153 20.12 -14.75 -17.10
C THR A 153 20.82 -13.54 -17.73
N ASN A 154 20.81 -12.38 -17.05
CA ASN A 154 21.47 -11.12 -17.46
C ASN A 154 20.97 -10.50 -18.78
N ARG A 155 19.79 -10.86 -19.27
CA ARG A 155 19.15 -10.29 -20.47
C ARG A 155 18.30 -9.09 -20.08
N PHE A 156 18.95 -8.00 -19.68
CA PHE A 156 18.29 -6.88 -19.00
C PHE A 156 17.31 -6.07 -19.88
N GLN A 157 17.63 -5.79 -21.15
CA GLN A 157 16.70 -5.04 -22.02
C GLN A 157 15.40 -5.82 -22.26
N GLU A 158 15.51 -7.13 -22.46
CA GLU A 158 14.34 -7.99 -22.67
C GLU A 158 13.52 -8.18 -21.40
N ALA A 159 14.19 -8.24 -20.24
CA ALA A 159 13.52 -8.25 -18.94
C ALA A 159 12.69 -6.97 -18.72
N GLU A 160 13.26 -5.81 -19.05
CA GLU A 160 12.58 -4.51 -18.97
C GLU A 160 11.32 -4.49 -19.82
N GLN A 161 11.40 -4.93 -21.08
CA GLN A 161 10.25 -5.04 -21.97
C GLN A 161 9.18 -5.99 -21.42
N ALA A 162 9.58 -7.14 -20.86
CA ALA A 162 8.64 -8.09 -20.29
C ALA A 162 7.91 -7.53 -19.06
N TYR A 163 8.60 -6.78 -18.19
CA TYR A 163 7.96 -6.11 -17.04
C TYR A 163 7.04 -4.98 -17.46
N LEU A 164 7.45 -4.14 -18.43
CA LEU A 164 6.62 -3.07 -18.98
C LEU A 164 5.33 -3.63 -19.59
N HIS A 165 5.45 -4.73 -20.34
CA HIS A 165 4.28 -5.38 -20.90
C HIS A 165 3.33 -5.93 -19.81
N GLU A 166 3.85 -6.51 -18.72
CA GLU A 166 2.99 -6.91 -17.58
C GLU A 166 2.27 -5.70 -16.97
N ILE A 167 2.93 -4.55 -16.86
CA ILE A 167 2.32 -3.32 -16.34
C ILE A 167 1.22 -2.80 -17.28
N GLU A 168 1.38 -2.93 -18.59
CA GLU A 168 0.35 -2.56 -19.58
C GLU A 168 -0.91 -3.41 -19.43
N ILE A 169 -0.76 -4.73 -19.28
CA ILE A 169 -1.90 -5.65 -19.15
C ILE A 169 -2.50 -5.63 -17.73
N ASN A 170 -1.66 -5.49 -16.72
CA ASN A 170 -2.01 -5.57 -15.29
C ASN A 170 -1.43 -4.37 -14.53
N PRO A 171 -1.99 -3.14 -14.70
CA PRO A 171 -1.46 -1.92 -14.11
C PRO A 171 -1.56 -1.85 -12.57
N ARG A 172 -2.11 -2.88 -11.93
CA ARG A 172 -2.27 -3.00 -10.48
C ARG A 172 -1.47 -4.16 -9.88
N PHE A 173 -0.49 -4.68 -10.62
CA PHE A 173 0.31 -5.81 -10.19
C PHE A 173 1.62 -5.33 -9.53
N PRO A 174 1.72 -5.33 -8.18
CA PRO A 174 2.86 -4.75 -7.46
C PRO A 174 4.19 -5.42 -7.81
N ASP A 175 4.20 -6.74 -8.03
CA ASP A 175 5.41 -7.50 -8.35
C ASP A 175 6.11 -7.00 -9.61
N ALA A 176 5.37 -6.61 -10.67
CA ALA A 176 5.96 -6.13 -11.91
C ALA A 176 6.69 -4.80 -11.71
N PHE A 177 6.06 -3.86 -11.00
CA PHE A 177 6.70 -2.59 -10.63
C PHE A 177 7.92 -2.83 -9.74
N CYS A 178 7.80 -3.66 -8.70
CA CYS A 178 8.93 -3.95 -7.82
C CYS A 178 10.10 -4.61 -8.58
N ASN A 179 9.83 -5.58 -9.45
CA ASN A 179 10.86 -6.26 -10.23
C ASN A 179 11.54 -5.32 -11.23
N LEU A 180 10.77 -4.43 -11.86
CA LEU A 180 11.31 -3.38 -12.72
C LEU A 180 12.16 -2.39 -11.91
N GLY A 181 11.74 -2.02 -10.71
CA GLY A 181 12.55 -1.20 -9.78
C GLY A 181 13.87 -1.86 -9.41
N VAL A 182 13.86 -3.17 -9.12
CA VAL A 182 15.09 -3.95 -8.87
C VAL A 182 15.99 -3.99 -10.11
N LEU A 183 15.42 -4.14 -11.31
CA LEU A 183 16.18 -4.09 -12.56
C LEU A 183 16.83 -2.72 -12.78
N TYR A 184 16.10 -1.64 -12.51
CA TYR A 184 16.63 -0.28 -12.58
C TYR A 184 17.76 -0.04 -11.59
N ARG A 185 17.65 -0.50 -10.34
CA ARG A 185 18.79 -0.47 -9.40
C ARG A 185 20.01 -1.23 -9.93
N LYS A 186 19.81 -2.44 -10.46
CA LYS A 186 20.90 -3.26 -11.05
C LYS A 186 21.57 -2.59 -12.25
N THR A 187 20.89 -1.65 -12.89
CA THR A 187 21.39 -0.90 -14.06
C THR A 187 21.70 0.56 -13.71
N ASN A 188 21.88 0.88 -12.42
CA ASN A 188 22.24 2.20 -11.89
C ASN A 188 21.25 3.33 -12.25
N ARG A 189 19.96 3.00 -12.41
CA ARG A 189 18.86 3.93 -12.71
C ARG A 189 18.01 4.18 -11.47
N ASP A 190 18.61 4.72 -10.41
CA ASP A 190 17.99 4.80 -9.08
C ASP A 190 16.74 5.71 -9.02
N THR A 191 16.69 6.78 -9.82
CA THR A 191 15.51 7.66 -9.91
C THR A 191 14.30 6.90 -10.48
N MET A 192 14.52 6.09 -11.52
CA MET A 192 13.51 5.22 -12.10
C MET A 192 13.13 4.10 -11.13
N ALA A 193 14.10 3.55 -10.39
CA ALA A 193 13.85 2.54 -9.37
C ALA A 193 12.94 3.06 -8.25
N ARG A 194 13.21 4.26 -7.73
CA ARG A 194 12.38 4.94 -6.72
C ARG A 194 10.93 5.03 -7.19
N MET A 195 10.72 5.57 -8.39
CA MET A 195 9.39 5.71 -8.99
C MET A 195 8.68 4.35 -9.11
N MET A 196 9.38 3.30 -9.50
CA MET A 196 8.79 1.96 -9.60
C MET A 196 8.45 1.36 -8.24
N PHE A 197 9.27 1.55 -7.20
CA PHE A 197 8.91 1.10 -5.85
C PHE A 197 7.72 1.87 -5.28
N GLU A 198 7.65 3.18 -5.51
CA GLU A 198 6.47 3.98 -5.16
C GLU A 198 5.22 3.44 -5.85
N LYS A 199 5.28 3.17 -7.17
CA LYS A 199 4.16 2.57 -7.91
C LYS A 199 3.76 1.19 -7.40
N SER A 200 4.74 0.36 -7.00
CA SER A 200 4.45 -0.92 -6.36
C SER A 200 3.68 -0.75 -5.05
N LEU A 201 4.06 0.22 -4.21
CA LEU A 201 3.41 0.50 -2.93
C LEU A 201 2.09 1.27 -3.08
N GLU A 202 1.87 1.95 -4.21
CA GLU A 202 0.54 2.46 -4.58
C GLU A 202 -0.44 1.29 -4.87
N CYS A 203 0.04 0.21 -5.49
CA CYS A 203 -0.77 -0.97 -5.82
C CYS A 203 -1.09 -1.83 -4.58
N ASP A 204 -0.05 -2.16 -3.81
CA ASP A 204 -0.14 -2.82 -2.52
C ASP A 204 0.83 -2.15 -1.57
N GLN A 205 0.28 -1.32 -0.68
CA GLN A 205 1.08 -0.62 0.30
C GLN A 205 1.88 -1.60 1.14
N PHE A 206 1.38 -2.80 1.48
CA PHE A 206 2.06 -3.75 2.36
C PHE A 206 2.98 -4.75 1.64
N TYR A 207 3.28 -4.51 0.36
CA TYR A 207 4.07 -5.44 -0.44
C TYR A 207 5.51 -5.55 0.07
N PHE A 208 5.84 -6.71 0.65
CA PHE A 208 7.09 -6.95 1.36
C PHE A 208 8.34 -6.68 0.51
N ASN A 209 8.37 -7.19 -0.72
CA ASN A 209 9.55 -7.07 -1.58
C ASN A 209 9.81 -5.60 -1.93
N ALA A 210 8.78 -4.80 -2.23
CA ALA A 210 8.96 -3.38 -2.49
C ALA A 210 9.40 -2.63 -1.24
N LEU A 211 8.81 -2.90 -0.06
CA LEU A 211 9.25 -2.28 1.19
C LEU A 211 10.74 -2.55 1.46
N LEU A 212 11.17 -3.80 1.33
CA LEU A 212 12.56 -4.19 1.56
C LEU A 212 13.52 -3.55 0.54
N GLN A 213 13.19 -3.62 -0.75
CA GLN A 213 14.05 -3.08 -1.81
C GLN A 213 14.08 -1.56 -1.81
N PHE A 214 12.96 -0.91 -1.49
CA PHE A 214 12.87 0.53 -1.39
C PHE A 214 13.61 1.05 -0.16
N SER A 215 13.49 0.39 0.98
CA SER A 215 14.29 0.71 2.18
C SER A 215 15.79 0.68 1.89
N LYS A 216 16.26 -0.34 1.16
CA LYS A 216 17.66 -0.43 0.71
C LYS A 216 18.04 0.75 -0.18
N LEU A 217 17.20 1.08 -1.16
CA LEU A 217 17.44 2.23 -2.04
C LEU A 217 17.52 3.54 -1.25
N LEU A 218 16.55 3.81 -0.38
CA LEU A 218 16.48 5.04 0.41
C LEU A 218 17.63 5.18 1.38
N MET A 219 18.09 4.08 1.98
CA MET A 219 19.31 4.13 2.78
C MET A 219 20.51 4.58 1.94
N ASP A 220 20.65 4.03 0.73
CA ASP A 220 21.77 4.34 -0.16
C ASP A 220 21.68 5.77 -0.73
N THR A 221 20.48 6.30 -0.97
CA THR A 221 20.28 7.61 -1.63
C THR A 221 19.96 8.78 -0.69
N GLU A 222 19.30 8.53 0.45
CA GLU A 222 18.81 9.57 1.37
C GLU A 222 19.35 9.43 2.79
N GLY A 223 19.97 8.29 3.11
CA GLY A 223 20.55 8.03 4.42
C GLY A 223 19.54 7.73 5.53
N ILE A 224 20.06 7.44 6.71
CA ILE A 224 19.30 6.84 7.82
C ILE A 224 18.28 7.79 8.48
N ASN A 225 18.36 9.09 8.20
CA ASN A 225 17.48 10.12 8.77
C ASN A 225 16.29 10.46 7.87
N SER A 226 16.12 9.76 6.74
CA SER A 226 14.95 9.93 5.87
C SER A 226 13.66 9.52 6.58
N LYS A 227 12.68 10.44 6.62
CA LYS A 227 11.34 10.16 7.15
C LYS A 227 10.64 9.06 6.36
N LEU A 228 10.86 9.02 5.04
CA LEU A 228 10.28 7.99 4.18
C LEU A 228 10.88 6.61 4.49
N LEU A 229 12.21 6.55 4.66
CA LEU A 229 12.90 5.33 5.09
C LEU A 229 12.33 4.82 6.43
N SER A 230 12.15 5.72 7.40
CA SER A 230 11.59 5.38 8.70
C SER A 230 10.18 4.80 8.59
N SER A 231 9.30 5.42 7.82
CA SER A 231 7.94 4.91 7.57
C SER A 231 7.94 3.51 6.93
N ILE A 232 8.81 3.28 5.95
CA ILE A 232 8.96 1.97 5.29
C ILE A 232 9.48 0.92 6.29
N ASN A 233 10.49 1.27 7.08
CA ASN A 233 11.09 0.36 8.05
C ASN A 233 10.19 0.04 9.22
N PHE A 234 9.37 1.00 9.64
CA PHE A 234 8.31 0.75 10.61
C PHE A 234 7.29 -0.28 10.11
N ARG A 235 6.90 -0.22 8.83
CA ARG A 235 6.03 -1.24 8.22
C ARG A 235 6.71 -2.60 8.15
N LEU A 236 8.00 -2.65 7.79
CA LEU A 236 8.78 -3.89 7.82
C LEU A 236 8.85 -4.49 9.23
N LEU A 237 9.16 -3.68 10.24
CA LEU A 237 9.22 -4.10 11.65
C LEU A 237 7.87 -4.65 12.12
N THR A 238 6.78 -3.95 11.82
CA THR A 238 5.46 -4.32 12.36
C THR A 238 4.83 -5.51 11.63
N LEU A 239 5.04 -5.62 10.32
CA LEU A 239 4.33 -6.57 9.47
C LEU A 239 5.14 -7.81 9.11
N ASN A 240 6.46 -7.73 9.23
CA ASN A 240 7.40 -8.70 8.70
C ASN A 240 8.58 -8.98 9.65
N ALA A 241 8.51 -8.59 10.94
CA ALA A 241 9.56 -8.94 11.91
C ALA A 241 9.76 -10.44 12.12
N ASN A 242 8.83 -11.29 11.69
CA ASN A 242 9.02 -12.74 11.69
C ASN A 242 9.75 -13.27 10.43
N ILE A 243 10.04 -12.40 9.44
CA ILE A 243 10.77 -12.76 8.23
C ILE A 243 12.26 -12.46 8.45
N PRO A 244 13.16 -13.46 8.38
CA PRO A 244 14.59 -13.26 8.62
C PRO A 244 15.20 -12.13 7.79
N ALA A 245 14.87 -12.06 6.50
CA ALA A 245 15.38 -11.03 5.61
C ALA A 245 14.98 -9.59 6.01
N ALA A 246 13.83 -9.39 6.65
CA ALA A 246 13.46 -8.08 7.21
C ALA A 246 14.27 -7.76 8.46
N LEU A 247 14.39 -8.72 9.39
CA LEU A 247 15.17 -8.52 10.62
C LEU A 247 16.64 -8.25 10.32
N GLU A 248 17.27 -9.07 9.47
CA GLU A 248 18.66 -8.88 9.04
C GLU A 248 18.88 -7.50 8.45
N HIS A 249 17.95 -7.04 7.61
CA HIS A 249 18.01 -5.71 7.01
C HIS A 249 17.89 -4.60 8.05
N LEU A 250 16.90 -4.67 8.96
CA LEU A 250 16.70 -3.64 9.98
C LEU A 250 17.84 -3.59 11.01
N VAL A 251 18.39 -4.75 11.39
CA VAL A 251 19.58 -4.86 12.25
C VAL A 251 20.81 -4.28 11.55
N SER A 252 21.00 -4.59 10.26
CA SER A 252 22.09 -4.00 9.48
C SER A 252 21.99 -2.47 9.42
N LEU A 253 20.78 -1.94 9.26
CA LEU A 253 20.55 -0.49 9.28
C LEU A 253 20.83 0.14 10.64
N SER A 254 20.43 -0.49 11.75
CA SER A 254 20.72 0.05 13.08
C SER A 254 22.23 0.16 13.32
N TYR A 255 22.99 -0.87 12.93
CA TYR A 255 24.45 -0.84 13.02
C TYR A 255 25.09 0.24 12.13
N LYS A 256 24.62 0.41 10.88
CA LYS A 256 25.08 1.50 10.01
C LYS A 256 24.76 2.89 10.60
N GLY A 257 23.72 2.98 11.40
CA GLY A 257 23.32 4.18 12.14
C GLY A 257 24.04 4.43 13.45
N GLY A 258 24.92 3.51 13.89
CA GLY A 258 25.56 3.61 15.20
C GLY A 258 24.60 3.44 16.38
N MET A 259 23.47 2.77 16.20
CA MET A 259 22.44 2.56 17.23
C MET A 259 22.24 1.07 17.52
N LEU A 260 21.79 0.76 18.73
CA LEU A 260 21.26 -0.56 19.03
C LEU A 260 19.95 -0.79 18.26
N PHE A 261 19.64 -2.06 17.96
CA PHE A 261 18.40 -2.39 17.25
C PHE A 261 17.14 -1.98 18.03
N SER A 262 17.18 -2.03 19.37
CA SER A 262 16.11 -1.53 20.24
C SER A 262 15.88 -0.03 20.06
N GLU A 263 16.95 0.76 20.11
CA GLU A 263 16.91 2.22 19.93
C GLU A 263 16.38 2.58 18.54
N TYR A 264 16.85 1.88 17.50
CA TYR A 264 16.36 2.07 16.14
C TYR A 264 14.87 1.75 16.02
N SER A 265 14.42 0.67 16.65
CA SER A 265 13.02 0.25 16.68
C SER A 265 12.13 1.28 17.36
N ASP A 266 12.57 1.83 18.48
CA ASP A 266 11.83 2.86 19.22
C ASP A 266 11.75 4.17 18.42
N ARG A 267 12.86 4.54 17.75
CA ARG A 267 12.91 5.70 16.86
C ARG A 267 11.91 5.60 15.71
N ILE A 268 11.91 4.49 14.96
CA ILE A 268 10.99 4.32 13.82
C ILE A 268 9.52 4.23 14.27
N ARG A 269 9.24 3.74 15.48
CA ARG A 269 7.89 3.77 16.08
C ARG A 269 7.48 5.19 16.42
N ALA A 270 8.34 5.95 17.08
CA ALA A 270 8.07 7.34 17.45
C ALA A 270 7.80 8.22 16.21
N GLU A 271 8.60 8.05 15.16
CA GLU A 271 8.45 8.80 13.90
C GLU A 271 7.21 8.40 13.09
N SER A 272 6.71 7.17 13.26
CA SER A 272 5.52 6.66 12.57
C SER A 272 4.21 7.02 13.26
N GLY A 273 4.28 7.62 14.45
CA GLY A 273 3.13 8.06 15.24
C GLY A 273 2.13 6.93 15.44
N ILE A 274 0.86 7.18 15.11
CA ILE A 274 -0.24 6.28 15.45
C ILE A 274 -0.34 5.07 14.49
N LEU A 275 0.26 5.15 13.30
CA LEU A 275 0.49 3.95 12.47
C LEU A 275 1.39 2.94 13.19
N GLY A 276 2.14 3.42 14.20
CA GLY A 276 2.80 2.69 15.29
C GLY A 276 2.00 1.58 15.97
N ASN A 277 0.67 1.64 15.92
CA ASN A 277 -0.20 0.75 16.68
C ASN A 277 -0.15 -0.70 16.13
N PRO A 278 0.32 -1.67 16.93
CA PRO A 278 0.48 -3.06 16.50
C PRO A 278 -0.86 -3.79 16.28
N ALA A 279 -2.00 -3.21 16.65
CA ALA A 279 -3.32 -3.77 16.37
C ALA A 279 -3.92 -3.27 15.05
N ILE A 280 -3.50 -2.09 14.57
CA ILE A 280 -4.12 -1.43 13.40
C ILE A 280 -3.44 -1.86 12.11
N LEU A 281 -2.11 -1.74 12.04
CA LEU A 281 -1.37 -2.00 10.81
C LEU A 281 -1.50 -3.46 10.32
N PRO A 282 -1.41 -4.49 11.19
CA PRO A 282 -1.64 -5.87 10.76
C PRO A 282 -3.07 -6.14 10.29
N LEU A 283 -4.07 -5.48 10.88
CA LEU A 283 -5.46 -5.57 10.43
C LEU A 283 -5.64 -4.94 9.04
N MET A 284 -5.07 -3.76 8.81
CA MET A 284 -5.05 -3.14 7.49
C MET A 284 -4.35 -4.03 6.45
N LYS A 285 -3.21 -4.65 6.79
CA LYS A 285 -2.52 -5.61 5.92
C LYS A 285 -3.41 -6.80 5.57
N ARG A 286 -4.09 -7.37 6.57
CA ARG A 286 -5.02 -8.49 6.37
C ARG A 286 -6.14 -8.13 5.40
N ILE A 287 -6.72 -6.93 5.56
CA ILE A 287 -7.79 -6.43 4.70
C ILE A 287 -7.32 -6.22 3.26
N GLU A 288 -6.13 -5.65 3.06
CA GLU A 288 -5.54 -5.50 1.72
C GLU A 288 -5.31 -6.86 1.06
N ILE A 289 -4.78 -7.83 1.80
CA ILE A 289 -4.58 -9.19 1.28
C ILE A 289 -5.93 -9.78 0.83
N PHE A 290 -6.99 -9.67 1.65
CA PHE A 290 -8.32 -10.12 1.24
C PHE A 290 -8.80 -9.43 -0.04
N ARG A 291 -8.65 -8.10 -0.12
CA ARG A 291 -9.05 -7.31 -1.29
C ARG A 291 -8.28 -7.75 -2.55
N LEU A 292 -6.95 -7.89 -2.45
CA LEU A 292 -6.08 -8.27 -3.57
C LEU A 292 -6.35 -9.71 -4.03
N ASN A 293 -6.70 -10.60 -3.10
CA ASN A 293 -7.08 -11.97 -3.39
C ASN A 293 -8.55 -12.10 -3.87
N GLY A 294 -9.32 -11.01 -3.95
CA GLY A 294 -10.72 -11.05 -4.40
C GLY A 294 -11.73 -11.51 -3.34
N ALA A 295 -11.30 -11.71 -2.10
CA ALA A 295 -12.17 -12.02 -0.95
C ALA A 295 -12.88 -10.77 -0.43
N PHE A 296 -13.67 -10.12 -1.29
CA PHE A 296 -14.22 -8.77 -1.05
C PHE A 296 -15.12 -8.68 0.18
N LEU A 297 -15.97 -9.67 0.44
CA LEU A 297 -16.83 -9.70 1.64
C LEU A 297 -16.01 -9.77 2.94
N ALA A 298 -14.89 -10.51 2.93
CA ALA A 298 -13.96 -10.57 4.05
C ALA A 298 -13.29 -9.22 4.30
N ALA A 299 -12.90 -8.53 3.22
CA ALA A 299 -12.38 -7.17 3.31
C ALA A 299 -13.42 -6.19 3.86
N GLY A 300 -14.68 -6.30 3.42
CA GLY A 300 -15.83 -5.52 3.91
C GLY A 300 -16.02 -5.62 5.43
N HIS A 301 -16.11 -6.83 5.95
CA HIS A 301 -16.19 -7.05 7.41
C HIS A 301 -14.94 -6.54 8.14
N GLY A 302 -13.76 -6.68 7.52
CA GLY A 302 -12.54 -6.14 8.07
C GLY A 302 -12.56 -4.60 8.21
N PHE A 303 -13.17 -3.87 7.25
CA PHE A 303 -13.32 -2.41 7.38
C PHE A 303 -14.18 -2.00 8.57
N ILE A 304 -15.30 -2.70 8.80
CA ILE A 304 -16.15 -2.45 9.98
C ILE A 304 -15.31 -2.61 11.23
N HIS A 305 -14.62 -3.73 11.37
CA HIS A 305 -13.80 -4.02 12.55
C HIS A 305 -12.64 -3.03 12.75
N LEU A 306 -12.03 -2.57 11.66
CA LEU A 306 -10.98 -1.57 11.68
C LEU A 306 -11.50 -0.22 12.17
N LEU A 307 -12.69 0.20 11.71
CA LEU A 307 -13.33 1.44 12.13
C LEU A 307 -13.79 1.39 13.59
N GLU A 308 -14.35 0.28 14.07
CA GLU A 308 -14.72 0.11 15.49
C GLU A 308 -13.51 0.27 16.41
N ARG A 309 -12.34 -0.25 16.01
CA ARG A 309 -11.09 -0.10 16.77
C ARG A 309 -10.52 1.31 16.70
N ALA A 310 -10.76 2.02 15.59
CA ALA A 310 -10.26 3.37 15.38
C ALA A 310 -11.11 4.44 16.07
N GLU A 311 -12.38 4.14 16.35
CA GLU A 311 -13.37 5.08 16.90
C GLU A 311 -12.94 5.68 18.24
N SER A 312 -12.19 4.92 19.06
CA SER A 312 -11.62 5.42 20.32
C SER A 312 -10.42 6.37 20.15
N HIS A 313 -10.00 6.65 18.91
CA HIS A 313 -8.82 7.46 18.61
C HIS A 313 -9.12 8.51 17.51
N PRO A 314 -9.68 9.68 17.89
CA PRO A 314 -10.15 10.70 16.94
C PRO A 314 -9.09 11.17 15.92
N SER A 315 -7.82 11.22 16.33
CA SER A 315 -6.68 11.65 15.51
C SER A 315 -6.36 10.71 14.34
N ILE A 316 -6.67 9.41 14.44
CA ILE A 316 -6.51 8.45 13.33
C ILE A 316 -7.80 8.08 12.65
N PHE A 317 -8.93 8.29 13.31
CA PHE A 317 -10.20 7.86 12.78
C PHE A 317 -10.43 8.42 11.38
N ASN A 318 -10.12 9.70 11.14
CA ASN A 318 -10.23 10.32 9.81
C ASN A 318 -9.29 9.70 8.76
N PHE A 319 -8.06 9.37 9.13
CA PHE A 319 -7.13 8.69 8.22
C PHE A 319 -7.67 7.30 7.82
N ILE A 320 -8.15 6.54 8.81
CA ILE A 320 -8.69 5.19 8.59
C ILE A 320 -9.99 5.27 7.79
N LEU A 321 -10.87 6.21 8.10
CA LEU A 321 -12.11 6.48 7.38
C LEU A 321 -11.82 6.74 5.90
N HIS A 322 -10.85 7.60 5.61
CA HIS A 322 -10.43 7.91 4.26
C HIS A 322 -9.82 6.69 3.54
N TRP A 323 -8.96 5.95 4.24
CA TRP A 323 -8.37 4.72 3.75
C TRP A 323 -9.46 3.70 3.37
N VAL A 324 -10.44 3.48 4.24
CA VAL A 324 -11.60 2.61 3.98
C VAL A 324 -12.39 3.08 2.77
N ALA A 325 -12.75 4.37 2.70
CA ALA A 325 -13.53 4.94 1.60
C ALA A 325 -12.88 4.71 0.23
N GLN A 326 -11.56 4.90 0.12
CA GLN A 326 -10.83 4.61 -1.11
C GLN A 326 -10.95 3.14 -1.53
N ARG A 327 -10.79 2.20 -0.59
CA ARG A 327 -10.82 0.76 -0.92
C ARG A 327 -12.22 0.27 -1.24
N LEU A 328 -13.26 0.84 -0.63
CA LEU A 328 -14.65 0.53 -0.96
C LEU A 328 -14.96 0.86 -2.44
N LYS A 329 -14.51 2.02 -2.94
CA LYS A 329 -14.66 2.39 -4.36
C LYS A 329 -13.94 1.42 -5.29
N GLU A 330 -12.76 0.96 -4.89
CA GLU A 330 -11.99 0.00 -5.69
C GLU A 330 -12.62 -1.40 -5.71
N ILE A 331 -13.15 -1.87 -4.58
CA ILE A 331 -13.90 -3.12 -4.52
C ILE A 331 -15.14 -3.03 -5.41
N GLN A 332 -15.90 -1.94 -5.35
CA GLN A 332 -17.11 -1.75 -6.17
C GLN A 332 -16.83 -1.93 -7.68
N LYS A 333 -15.68 -1.45 -8.16
CA LYS A 333 -15.26 -1.59 -9.57
C LYS A 333 -14.92 -3.02 -9.96
N LEU A 334 -14.43 -3.81 -9.00
CA LEU A 334 -13.94 -5.18 -9.22
C LEU A 334 -14.99 -6.24 -8.89
N LEU A 335 -16.10 -5.84 -8.27
CA LEU A 335 -17.13 -6.72 -7.76
C LEU A 335 -17.94 -7.36 -8.90
N PRO A 336 -17.98 -8.70 -8.99
CA PRO A 336 -18.86 -9.41 -9.90
C PRO A 336 -20.34 -9.17 -9.59
N ASN A 337 -21.19 -9.24 -10.61
CA ASN A 337 -22.64 -9.02 -10.47
C ASN A 337 -23.28 -9.89 -9.38
N PHE A 338 -22.91 -11.17 -9.30
CA PHE A 338 -23.49 -12.10 -8.33
C PHE A 338 -23.14 -11.79 -6.86
N MET A 339 -22.12 -10.96 -6.59
CA MET A 339 -21.76 -10.54 -5.23
C MET A 339 -22.34 -9.17 -4.85
N LYS A 340 -23.01 -8.47 -5.77
CA LYS A 340 -23.50 -7.10 -5.55
C LYS A 340 -24.47 -7.01 -4.38
N GLU A 341 -25.46 -7.89 -4.31
CA GLU A 341 -26.46 -7.87 -3.23
C GLU A 341 -25.83 -8.09 -1.84
N SER A 342 -24.94 -9.08 -1.72
CA SER A 342 -24.23 -9.36 -0.46
C SER A 342 -23.35 -8.19 -0.03
N TRP A 343 -22.65 -7.59 -1.00
CA TRP A 343 -21.81 -6.44 -0.77
C TRP A 343 -22.62 -5.19 -0.37
N GLU A 344 -23.75 -4.95 -1.01
CA GLU A 344 -24.68 -3.86 -0.67
C GLU A 344 -25.19 -4.00 0.77
N ARG A 345 -25.44 -5.22 1.24
CA ARG A 345 -25.79 -5.47 2.65
C ARG A 345 -24.64 -5.11 3.59
N THR A 346 -23.42 -5.56 3.31
CA THR A 346 -22.22 -5.20 4.12
C THR A 346 -22.00 -3.68 4.13
N GLN A 347 -22.18 -3.02 2.99
CA GLN A 347 -22.10 -1.56 2.87
C GLN A 347 -23.18 -0.87 3.69
N LYS A 348 -24.42 -1.37 3.68
CA LYS A 348 -25.52 -0.80 4.47
C LYS A 348 -25.20 -0.78 5.96
N ASP A 349 -24.60 -1.84 6.49
CA ASP A 349 -24.18 -1.90 7.89
C ASP A 349 -23.06 -0.90 8.20
N LEU A 350 -22.08 -0.81 7.31
CA LEU A 350 -20.97 0.15 7.41
C LEU A 350 -21.49 1.60 7.36
N PHE A 351 -22.38 1.92 6.44
CA PHE A 351 -22.94 3.25 6.24
C PHE A 351 -23.96 3.65 7.30
N LYS A 352 -24.70 2.70 7.87
CA LYS A 352 -25.59 2.96 8.99
C LYS A 352 -24.83 3.49 10.20
N ARG A 353 -23.61 2.99 10.41
CA ARG A 353 -22.78 3.32 11.57
C ARG A 353 -21.83 4.49 11.31
N TRP A 354 -21.32 4.62 10.10
CA TRP A 354 -20.45 5.73 9.67
C TRP A 354 -20.92 6.35 8.34
N PRO A 355 -21.97 7.20 8.35
CA PRO A 355 -22.53 7.80 7.14
C PRO A 355 -21.53 8.66 6.35
N THR A 356 -20.57 9.28 7.06
CA THR A 356 -19.52 10.13 6.49
C THR A 356 -18.54 9.39 5.56
N VAL A 357 -18.54 8.05 5.56
CA VAL A 357 -17.83 7.25 4.56
C VAL A 357 -18.38 7.49 3.14
N ILE A 358 -19.68 7.80 3.01
CA ILE A 358 -20.36 8.05 1.73
C ILE A 358 -19.97 9.41 1.15
N GLU A 359 -19.94 10.45 1.99
CA GLU A 359 -19.84 11.85 1.58
C GLU A 359 -18.45 12.28 1.12
N GLN A 360 -17.43 11.44 1.29
CA GLN A 360 -16.11 11.69 0.71
C GLN A 360 -16.15 11.40 -0.80
N ASP A 361 -16.72 12.32 -1.57
CA ASP A 361 -16.44 12.43 -2.99
C ASP A 361 -14.97 12.83 -3.17
N ILE A 362 -14.21 11.99 -3.90
CA ILE A 362 -12.74 12.12 -3.99
C ILE A 362 -12.35 13.00 -5.18
N SER A 363 -13.32 13.56 -5.89
CA SER A 363 -13.10 14.66 -6.84
C SER A 363 -12.59 15.93 -6.15
N GLU A 364 -12.86 16.09 -4.85
CA GLU A 364 -12.43 17.24 -4.04
C GLU A 364 -11.35 16.91 -3.00
N ILE A 365 -10.68 15.77 -3.13
CA ILE A 365 -9.39 15.61 -2.46
C ILE A 365 -8.33 16.00 -3.47
N PRO A 366 -7.51 17.03 -3.17
CA PRO A 366 -6.32 17.32 -3.93
C PRO A 366 -5.62 16.00 -4.24
N SER A 367 -5.23 15.77 -5.48
CA SER A 367 -4.04 14.95 -5.70
C SER A 367 -3.03 15.34 -4.61
N LEU A 368 -2.24 14.39 -4.10
CA LEU A 368 -1.01 14.71 -3.37
C LEU A 368 0.03 15.46 -4.25
N ARG A 369 -0.45 16.12 -5.32
CA ARG A 369 0.10 17.22 -6.10
C ARG A 369 -1.01 18.23 -6.43
N LYS A 370 -1.70 18.83 -5.43
CA LYS A 370 -2.18 20.20 -5.66
C LYS A 370 -0.90 21.02 -5.82
N LYS A 371 -0.77 21.76 -6.92
CA LYS A 371 -0.21 23.10 -6.77
C LYS A 371 -1.04 23.71 -5.64
N LEU A 372 -0.51 23.82 -4.41
CA LEU A 372 -1.20 24.76 -3.53
C LEU A 372 -1.01 26.11 -4.20
N ASP A 373 -2.06 26.91 -4.16
CA ASP A 373 -1.97 28.32 -4.48
C ASP A 373 -0.76 28.91 -3.73
N ALA A 374 -0.05 29.84 -4.38
CA ALA A 374 1.11 30.49 -3.79
C ALA A 374 0.81 30.88 -2.34
N LEU A 375 1.76 30.60 -1.44
CA LEU A 375 1.58 30.87 -0.01
C LEU A 375 1.14 32.33 0.15
N ASN A 376 -0.07 32.59 0.66
CA ASN A 376 -0.56 33.96 0.88
C ASN A 376 -0.36 34.36 2.36
N PRO A 377 -0.40 35.66 2.71
CA PRO A 377 -0.15 36.12 4.08
C PRO A 377 -1.05 35.46 5.14
N VAL A 378 -2.30 35.17 4.79
CA VAL A 378 -3.30 34.58 5.71
C VAL A 378 -2.99 33.10 5.98
N THR A 379 -2.74 32.32 4.93
CA THR A 379 -2.36 30.91 5.03
C THR A 379 -1.02 30.76 5.75
N PHE A 380 -0.07 31.66 5.47
CA PHE A 380 1.20 31.74 6.19
C PHE A 380 0.96 31.94 7.70
N PHE A 381 0.15 32.93 8.06
CA PHE A 381 -0.07 33.30 9.44
C PHE A 381 -0.78 32.18 10.23
N SER A 382 -1.68 31.43 9.59
CA SER A 382 -2.32 30.23 10.17
C SER A 382 -1.29 29.18 10.61
N LEU A 383 -0.32 28.85 9.75
CA LEU A 383 0.70 27.84 10.05
C LEU A 383 1.58 28.23 11.26
N VAL A 384 1.86 29.53 11.40
CA VAL A 384 2.61 30.03 12.55
C VAL A 384 1.79 29.90 13.84
N LEU A 385 0.51 30.26 13.81
CA LEU A 385 -0.37 30.07 14.96
C LEU A 385 -0.51 28.59 15.31
N GLU A 386 -0.69 27.71 14.33
CA GLU A 386 -0.74 26.26 14.58
C GLU A 386 0.52 25.78 15.30
N GLU A 387 1.72 26.16 14.83
CA GLU A 387 2.97 25.73 15.45
C GLU A 387 3.16 26.28 16.87
N ILE A 388 2.79 27.56 17.11
CA ILE A 388 2.91 28.18 18.44
C ILE A 388 1.90 27.56 19.41
N PHE A 389 0.67 27.30 18.98
CA PHE A 389 -0.38 26.75 19.84
C PHE A 389 -0.28 25.22 20.02
N LEU A 390 0.75 24.55 19.47
CA LEU A 390 0.91 23.09 19.57
C LEU A 390 0.97 22.56 21.01
N ASP A 391 1.51 23.34 21.95
CA ASP A 391 1.64 22.96 23.36
C ASP A 391 0.55 23.54 24.27
N GLY A 392 -0.42 24.26 23.67
CA GLY A 392 -1.56 24.85 24.36
C GLY A 392 -1.20 26.07 25.24
N GLN A 393 0.05 26.50 25.27
CA GLN A 393 0.49 27.72 25.96
C GLN A 393 1.07 28.70 24.95
N VAL A 394 1.12 29.98 25.32
CA VAL A 394 1.78 31.00 24.51
C VAL A 394 2.67 31.79 25.44
N THR A 395 3.99 31.67 25.24
CA THR A 395 4.98 32.44 25.98
C THR A 395 4.87 33.93 25.63
N LYS A 396 5.48 34.80 26.43
CA LYS A 396 5.45 36.24 26.16
C LYS A 396 6.14 36.54 24.83
N GLU A 397 7.24 35.86 24.56
CA GLU A 397 8.06 35.95 23.35
C GLU A 397 7.27 35.50 22.10
N GLU A 398 6.52 34.41 22.21
CA GLU A 398 5.62 33.95 21.14
C GLU A 398 4.46 34.92 20.90
N GLY A 399 3.90 35.52 21.97
CA GLY A 399 2.88 36.56 21.86
C GLY A 399 3.39 37.80 21.12
N GLU A 400 4.61 38.22 21.40
CA GLU A 400 5.28 39.33 20.69
C GLU A 400 5.56 38.98 19.22
N LEU A 401 5.97 37.74 18.93
CA LEU A 401 6.16 37.24 17.57
C LEU A 401 4.85 37.22 16.77
N ILE A 402 3.77 36.72 17.35
CA ILE A 402 2.43 36.73 16.72
C ILE A 402 2.04 38.16 16.35
N PHE A 403 2.27 39.12 17.24
CA PHE A 403 1.96 40.53 16.99
C PHE A 403 2.84 41.12 15.88
N ARG A 404 4.14 40.84 15.87
CA ARG A 404 5.06 41.27 14.80
C ARG A 404 4.62 40.74 13.44
N LEU A 405 4.35 39.44 13.35
CA LEU A 405 3.94 38.78 12.11
C LEU A 405 2.58 39.26 11.61
N LYS A 406 1.60 39.46 12.50
CA LYS A 406 0.29 40.01 12.14
C LYS A 406 0.44 41.35 11.42
N ASN A 407 1.26 42.24 11.97
CA ASN A 407 1.49 43.57 11.41
C ASN A 407 2.29 43.51 10.11
N ALA A 408 3.35 42.70 10.07
CA ALA A 408 4.20 42.53 8.90
C ALA A 408 3.43 41.96 7.69
N LEU A 409 2.51 41.02 7.95
CA LEU A 409 1.67 40.37 6.96
C LEU A 409 0.35 41.11 6.68
N ARG A 410 0.11 42.25 7.37
CA ARG A 410 -1.10 43.08 7.24
C ARG A 410 -2.40 42.29 7.44
N ILE A 411 -2.43 41.40 8.42
CA ILE A 411 -3.62 40.63 8.78
C ILE A 411 -4.59 41.52 9.57
N ASP A 412 -5.82 41.70 9.06
CA ASP A 412 -6.83 42.51 9.72
C ASP A 412 -7.34 41.86 11.02
N GLU A 413 -7.93 42.67 11.91
CA GLU A 413 -8.36 42.24 13.24
C GLU A 413 -9.41 41.11 13.21
N THR A 414 -10.27 41.10 12.18
CA THR A 414 -11.34 40.10 12.04
C THR A 414 -10.75 38.74 11.67
N THR A 415 -9.89 38.73 10.66
CA THR A 415 -9.16 37.53 10.22
C THR A 415 -8.23 37.01 11.31
N TYR A 416 -7.51 37.90 12.00
CA TYR A 416 -6.65 37.55 13.13
C TYR A 416 -7.41 36.80 14.23
N LYS A 417 -8.56 37.34 14.68
CA LYS A 417 -9.39 36.70 15.73
C LYS A 417 -9.93 35.35 15.29
N LYS A 418 -10.31 35.20 14.02
CA LYS A 418 -10.78 33.94 13.45
C LYS A 418 -9.68 32.87 13.50
N LEU A 419 -8.52 33.18 12.95
CA LEU A 419 -7.38 32.25 12.91
C LEU A 419 -6.90 31.87 14.32
N LEU A 420 -6.87 32.83 15.24
CA LEU A 420 -6.50 32.58 16.64
C LEU A 420 -7.49 31.63 17.34
N SER A 421 -8.78 31.78 17.07
CA SER A 421 -9.83 30.88 17.60
C SER A 421 -9.72 29.47 17.03
N GLU A 422 -9.43 29.36 15.73
CA GLU A 422 -9.21 28.09 15.04
C GLU A 422 -7.99 27.36 15.59
N ALA A 423 -6.85 28.04 15.73
CA ALA A 423 -5.62 27.49 16.30
C ALA A 423 -5.82 27.00 17.75
N LYS A 424 -6.52 27.79 18.58
CA LYS A 424 -6.84 27.39 19.96
C LYS A 424 -7.70 26.13 20.02
N LYS A 425 -8.78 26.06 19.23
CA LYS A 425 -9.64 24.86 19.17
C LYS A 425 -8.88 23.61 18.74
N GLN A 426 -7.91 23.75 17.83
CA GLN A 426 -7.08 22.63 17.40
C GLN A 426 -6.10 22.18 18.48
N SER A 427 -5.67 23.09 19.36
CA SER A 427 -4.78 22.79 20.49
C SER A 427 -5.45 22.11 21.71
N GLU A 428 -6.77 22.29 21.90
CA GLU A 428 -7.55 21.86 23.08
C GLU A 428 -7.66 20.32 23.30
N GLY A 429 -6.89 19.50 22.58
CA GLY A 429 -6.83 18.04 22.74
C GLY A 429 -5.43 17.45 22.95
N HIS A 430 -4.39 18.29 23.00
CA HIS A 430 -3.00 17.84 23.10
C HIS A 430 -2.51 17.86 24.56
N ASN A 431 -2.66 16.74 25.28
CA ASN A 431 -1.92 16.52 26.52
C ASN A 431 -0.48 16.10 26.17
N LEU A 432 0.43 17.07 26.12
CA LEU A 432 1.87 16.78 26.05
C LEU A 432 2.33 16.31 27.44
N ALA A 433 2.69 15.05 27.55
CA ALA A 433 3.40 14.55 28.72
C ALA A 433 4.80 15.21 28.76
N ASP A 434 5.01 16.08 29.75
CA ASP A 434 6.28 16.50 30.37
C ASP A 434 7.53 16.83 29.52
N GLU A 435 7.39 17.15 28.24
CA GLU A 435 8.41 17.89 27.50
C GLU A 435 7.76 19.10 26.82
N ALA A 436 7.82 20.26 27.46
CA ALA A 436 7.54 21.54 26.83
C ALA A 436 8.40 21.64 25.56
N ARG A 437 7.76 21.66 24.39
CA ARG A 437 8.48 21.89 23.13
C ARG A 437 8.62 23.38 22.97
N ASP A 438 9.72 23.94 23.46
CA ASP A 438 10.08 25.33 23.20
C ASP A 438 9.91 25.64 21.70
N PHE A 439 9.24 26.76 21.41
CA PHE A 439 9.11 27.27 20.06
C PHE A 439 10.50 27.54 19.47
N ASP A 440 10.80 26.90 18.33
CA ASP A 440 12.05 27.10 17.60
C ASP A 440 11.77 27.85 16.29
N PRO A 441 12.14 29.15 16.19
CA PRO A 441 11.97 29.96 14.99
C PRO A 441 12.62 29.34 13.75
N ARG A 442 13.78 28.68 13.91
CA ARG A 442 14.51 28.03 12.80
C ARG A 442 13.78 26.79 12.33
N ARG A 443 13.21 26.00 13.25
CA ARG A 443 12.37 24.83 12.91
C ARG A 443 11.14 25.24 12.10
N LEU A 444 10.46 26.30 12.52
CA LEU A 444 9.30 26.84 11.80
C LEU A 444 9.71 27.35 10.42
N CYS A 445 10.81 28.12 10.33
CA CYS A 445 11.30 28.62 9.06
C CYS A 445 11.65 27.50 8.07
N LYS A 446 12.33 26.44 8.53
CA LYS A 446 12.60 25.25 7.70
C LYS A 446 11.32 24.58 7.20
N LYS A 447 10.28 24.46 8.03
CA LYS A 447 8.96 23.95 7.61
C LYS A 447 8.35 24.83 6.51
N LEU A 448 8.41 26.14 6.66
CA LEU A 448 7.88 27.11 5.69
C LEU A 448 8.62 27.04 4.35
N VAL A 449 9.96 27.00 4.39
CA VAL A 449 10.80 26.86 3.19
C VAL A 449 10.51 25.54 2.46
N ALA A 450 10.37 24.42 3.19
CA ALA A 450 10.02 23.13 2.60
C ALA A 450 8.59 23.10 2.00
N LEU A 451 7.64 23.83 2.61
CA LEU A 451 6.27 23.91 2.12
C LEU A 451 6.15 24.71 0.83
N VAL A 452 7.00 25.73 0.68
CA VAL A 452 7.11 26.56 -0.53
C VAL A 452 7.93 25.86 -1.62
N GLY A 453 9.07 25.25 -1.29
CA GLY A 453 9.95 24.57 -2.25
C GLY A 453 9.44 23.22 -2.79
N ARG A 454 8.26 22.75 -2.36
CA ARG A 454 7.74 21.39 -2.63
C ARG A 454 7.55 21.02 -4.11
N ASP A 455 7.42 21.99 -5.00
CA ASP A 455 7.24 21.77 -6.45
C ASP A 455 8.51 22.10 -7.26
N GLY A 456 9.63 22.34 -6.57
CA GLY A 456 10.92 22.65 -7.17
C GLY A 456 10.98 24.04 -7.82
N LYS A 457 10.03 24.93 -7.50
CA LYS A 457 10.06 26.35 -7.88
C LYS A 457 9.61 27.20 -6.70
N ILE A 458 10.14 28.42 -6.59
CA ILE A 458 9.73 29.37 -5.56
C ILE A 458 9.36 30.67 -6.26
N GLU A 459 8.09 31.05 -6.17
CA GLU A 459 7.60 32.28 -6.81
C GLU A 459 8.12 33.52 -6.07
N GLN A 460 8.18 34.66 -6.77
CA GLN A 460 8.68 35.92 -6.19
C GLN A 460 7.82 36.41 -5.01
N SER A 461 6.52 36.16 -5.07
CA SER A 461 5.55 36.41 -3.98
C SER A 461 5.94 35.62 -2.73
N GLU A 462 6.28 34.34 -2.88
CA GLU A 462 6.66 33.45 -1.79
C GLU A 462 8.03 33.79 -1.22
N ARG A 463 9.02 34.17 -2.07
CA ARG A 463 10.31 34.71 -1.59
C ARG A 463 10.12 35.96 -0.74
N THR A 464 9.21 36.84 -1.15
CA THR A 464 8.93 38.08 -0.41
C THR A 464 8.34 37.77 0.96
N LEU A 465 7.41 36.81 1.04
CA LEU A 465 6.83 36.38 2.31
C LEU A 465 7.84 35.68 3.21
N LEU A 466 8.70 34.82 2.65
CA LEU A 466 9.74 34.16 3.42
C LEU A 466 10.79 35.14 3.95
N LYS A 467 11.08 36.24 3.24
CA LYS A 467 11.94 37.32 3.77
C LYS A 467 11.30 38.05 4.94
N VAL A 468 10.03 38.45 4.80
CA VAL A 468 9.26 39.08 5.89
C VAL A 468 9.15 38.15 7.11
N ALA A 469 8.99 36.86 6.86
CA ALA A 469 8.99 35.82 7.88
C ALA A 469 10.35 35.67 8.56
N GLY A 470 11.44 35.59 7.79
CA GLY A 470 12.80 35.51 8.31
C GLY A 470 13.14 36.69 9.21
N GLU A 471 12.79 37.90 8.79
CA GLU A 471 12.95 39.12 9.60
C GLU A 471 12.16 39.05 10.92
N SER A 472 10.92 38.57 10.86
CA SER A 472 10.06 38.46 12.04
C SER A 472 10.49 37.34 13.00
N LEU A 473 11.08 36.27 12.46
CA LEU A 473 11.64 35.13 13.19
C LEU A 473 13.10 35.35 13.62
N GLU A 474 13.68 36.52 13.33
CA GLU A 474 15.07 36.88 13.63
C GLU A 474 16.10 35.92 12.99
N ILE A 475 15.77 35.41 11.80
CA ILE A 475 16.64 34.55 11.01
C ILE A 475 17.44 35.42 10.04
N PRO A 476 18.79 35.36 10.07
CA PRO A 476 19.62 36.11 9.15
C PRO A 476 19.29 35.80 7.68
N LEU A 477 19.30 36.82 6.82
CA LEU A 477 18.99 36.65 5.40
C LEU A 477 19.86 35.59 4.72
N GLN A 478 21.15 35.52 5.08
CA GLN A 478 22.08 34.51 4.56
C GLN A 478 21.68 33.08 4.96
N GLU A 479 21.17 32.89 6.19
CA GLU A 479 20.70 31.59 6.67
C GLU A 479 19.41 31.19 5.95
N LEU A 480 18.49 32.14 5.73
CA LEU A 480 17.28 31.92 4.93
C LEU A 480 17.61 31.57 3.47
N GLU A 481 18.56 32.27 2.85
CA GLU A 481 19.02 32.00 1.49
C GLU A 481 19.70 30.63 1.36
N ALA A 482 20.45 30.20 2.37
CA ALA A 482 21.00 28.84 2.44
C ALA A 482 19.89 27.79 2.52
N MET A 483 18.88 27.97 3.40
CA MET A 483 17.74 27.06 3.50
C MET A 483 16.95 26.97 2.18
N LEU A 484 16.78 28.10 1.48
CA LEU A 484 16.13 28.15 0.18
C LEU A 484 16.90 27.40 -0.90
N SER A 485 18.23 27.55 -0.92
CA SER A 485 19.11 26.88 -1.87
C SER A 485 19.21 25.37 -1.63
N GLU A 486 19.12 24.92 -0.38
CA GLU A 486 19.05 23.49 -0.04
C GLU A 486 17.78 22.82 -0.54
N GLN A 487 16.63 23.52 -0.51
CA GLN A 487 15.35 22.97 -0.93
C GLN A 487 15.11 23.09 -2.44
N CYS A 488 15.71 24.09 -3.08
CA CYS A 488 15.49 24.40 -4.49
C CYS A 488 16.80 24.97 -5.10
N PRO A 489 17.77 24.10 -5.44
CA PRO A 489 19.12 24.50 -5.86
C PRO A 489 19.19 25.18 -7.23
#